data_AF-A0A3D4BRJ0-F1
#
_entry.id   AF-A0A3D4BRJ0-F1
#
_cell.length_a   1.000
_cell.length_b   1.000
_cell.length_c   1.000
_cell.angle_alpha   90.00
_cell.angle_beta   90.00
_cell.angle_gamma   90.00
#
_symmetry.space_group_name_H-M   'P 1'
#
loop_
_entity.id
_entity.type
_entity.pdbx_description
1 polymer ?
#
loop_
_entity_poly.entity_id
_entity_poly.type
_entity_poly.pdbx_seq_one_letter_code
_entity_poly.pdbx_strand_id
1 'polypeptide(L)'
;GNRVSEIYKNEVTPAPPDSYTRLWNEVTRAVDTAEYLKELGRITVHVDINSNPKFRSHQLYDASIGLITSLGFEGAGKPFSWAASCGAHRHCQ
;
A
#
# COMPACT_ATOMS: atom_id res chain seq x y z
N GLY A 1 12.11 -9.20 22.03
CA GLY A 1 10.72 -8.98 21.58
C GLY A 1 10.75 -8.09 20.37
N ASN A 2 10.16 -8.50 19.26
CA ASN A 2 10.16 -7.73 18.01
C ASN A 2 9.25 -6.50 18.22
N ARG A 3 9.86 -5.32 18.40
CA ARG A 3 9.14 -4.05 18.50
C ARG A 3 8.85 -3.55 17.09
N VAL A 4 7.61 -3.14 16.84
CA VAL A 4 7.22 -2.43 15.63
C VAL A 4 7.39 -0.94 15.91
N SER A 5 8.12 -0.25 15.04
CA SER A 5 8.23 1.22 15.05
C SER A 5 7.40 1.77 13.89
N GLU A 6 6.58 2.78 14.16
CA GLU A 6 5.71 3.42 13.17
C GLU A 6 6.13 4.87 12.97
N ILE A 7 6.09 5.32 11.72
CA ILE A 7 6.24 6.74 11.34
C ILE A 7 4.92 7.14 10.69
N TYR A 8 4.26 8.16 11.24
CA TYR A 8 2.96 8.63 10.79
C TYR A 8 3.05 10.10 10.32
N LYS A 9 2.39 10.39 9.18
CA LYS A 9 2.21 11.75 8.66
C LYS A 9 0.75 11.91 8.26
N ASN A 10 0.10 12.97 8.74
CA ASN A 10 -1.23 13.37 8.27
C ASN A 10 -1.08 14.38 7.12
N GLU A 11 -1.83 14.17 6.04
CA GLU A 11 -1.87 15.09 4.91
C GLU A 11 -3.32 15.21 4.41
N VAL A 12 -3.80 16.45 4.22
CA VAL A 12 -5.14 16.72 3.69
C VAL A 12 -5.00 17.04 2.21
N THR A 13 -5.32 16.06 1.36
CA THR A 13 -5.37 16.26 -0.09
C THR A 13 -6.82 16.24 -0.59
N PRO A 14 -7.19 17.07 -1.58
CA PRO A 14 -8.51 16.97 -2.22
C PRO A 14 -8.74 15.54 -2.69
N ALA A 15 -9.83 14.92 -2.25
CA ALA A 15 -10.14 13.56 -2.64
C ALA A 15 -10.51 13.53 -4.14
N PRO A 16 -9.85 12.69 -4.96
CA PRO A 16 -10.30 12.47 -6.33
C PRO A 16 -11.76 11.97 -6.31
N PRO A 17 -12.59 12.37 -7.30
CA PRO A 17 -13.99 11.98 -7.33
C PRO A 17 -14.17 10.48 -7.59
N ASP A 18 -13.19 9.84 -8.24
CA ASP A 18 -13.25 8.45 -8.63
C ASP A 18 -12.37 7.55 -7.75
N SER A 19 -12.87 6.35 -7.45
CA SER A 19 -12.19 5.38 -6.60
C SER A 19 -10.92 4.81 -7.22
N TYR A 20 -10.81 4.82 -8.55
CA TYR A 20 -9.64 4.28 -9.25
C TYR A 20 -8.43 5.18 -9.00
N THR A 21 -8.55 6.47 -9.27
CA THR A 21 -7.52 7.48 -9.05
C THR A 21 -7.12 7.55 -7.59
N ARG A 22 -8.10 7.43 -6.67
CA ARG A 22 -7.80 7.38 -5.23
C ARG A 22 -6.92 6.18 -4.87
N LEU A 23 -7.31 4.97 -5.29
CA LEU A 23 -6.53 3.75 -5.03
C LEU A 23 -5.16 3.79 -5.71
N TRP A 24 -5.09 4.30 -6.94
CA TRP A 24 -3.82 4.43 -7.66
C TRP A 24 -2.87 5.39 -6.95
N ASN A 25 -3.37 6.54 -6.49
CA ASN A 25 -2.59 7.49 -5.71
C ASN A 25 -2.07 6.90 -4.39
N GLU A 26 -2.83 6.01 -3.75
CA GLU A 26 -2.36 5.30 -2.55
C GLU A 26 -1.18 4.36 -2.87
N VAL A 27 -1.25 3.62 -3.99
CA VAL A 27 -0.19 2.72 -4.44
C VAL A 27 1.08 3.50 -4.82
N THR A 28 0.95 4.56 -5.62
CA THR A 28 2.11 5.34 -6.06
C THR A 28 2.83 5.99 -4.89
N ARG A 29 2.09 6.53 -3.90
CA ARG A 29 2.69 7.08 -2.67
C ARG A 29 3.44 6.02 -1.86
N ALA A 30 2.91 4.81 -1.76
CA ALA A 30 3.58 3.71 -1.06
C ALA A 30 4.91 3.33 -1.75
N VAL A 31 4.91 3.31 -3.08
CA VAL A 31 6.10 3.05 -3.90
C VAL A 31 7.13 4.18 -3.80
N ASP A 32 6.70 5.44 -3.91
CA ASP A 32 7.59 6.60 -3.75
C ASP A 32 8.29 6.60 -2.38
N THR A 33 7.55 6.22 -1.34
CA THR A 33 8.11 6.09 0.01
C THR A 33 9.13 4.95 0.08
N ALA A 34 8.86 3.82 -0.58
CA ALA A 34 9.80 2.70 -0.65
C ALA A 34 11.08 3.09 -1.40
N GLU A 35 10.97 3.81 -2.51
CA GLU A 35 12.10 4.35 -3.26
C GLU A 35 12.97 5.28 -2.41
N TYR A 36 12.35 6.15 -1.60
CA TYR A 36 13.08 7.04 -0.70
C TYR A 36 13.85 6.28 0.39
N LEU A 37 13.33 5.13 0.84
CA LEU A 37 13.91 4.34 1.93
C LEU A 37 14.78 3.18 1.46
N LYS A 38 14.90 2.94 0.14
CA LYS A 38 15.54 1.72 -0.42
C LYS A 38 16.99 1.51 0.02
N GLU A 39 17.70 2.59 0.34
CA GLU A 39 19.09 2.53 0.83
C GLU A 39 19.19 2.02 2.28
N LEU A 40 18.10 2.03 3.03
CA LEU A 40 18.07 1.59 4.43
C LEU A 40 17.94 0.07 4.59
N GLY A 41 17.53 -0.65 3.54
CA GLY A 41 17.45 -2.11 3.55
C GLY A 41 16.38 -2.68 2.63
N ARG A 42 16.09 -3.98 2.82
CA ARG A 42 15.04 -4.68 2.07
C ARG A 42 13.66 -4.17 2.48
N ILE A 43 12.89 -3.73 1.49
CA ILE A 43 11.54 -3.19 1.69
C ILE A 43 10.51 -4.11 1.03
N THR A 44 9.42 -4.35 1.75
CA THR A 44 8.20 -4.97 1.22
C THR A 44 7.09 -3.94 1.23
N VAL A 45 6.53 -3.66 0.05
CA VAL A 45 5.44 -2.70 -0.13
C VAL A 45 4.10 -3.42 0.05
N HIS A 46 3.37 -3.03 1.07
CA HIS A 46 2.03 -3.55 1.35
C HIS A 46 0.97 -2.61 0.82
N VAL A 47 0.13 -3.09 -0.09
CA VAL A 47 -0.98 -2.32 -0.68
C VAL A 47 -2.32 -2.80 -0.14
N ASP A 48 -3.25 -1.86 0.04
CA ASP A 48 -4.64 -2.15 0.42
C ASP A 48 -5.52 -2.48 -0.81
N ILE A 49 -5.08 -3.47 -1.58
CA ILE A 49 -5.78 -3.94 -2.77
C ILE A 49 -6.06 -5.43 -2.63
N ASN A 50 -7.27 -5.85 -3.01
CA ASN A 50 -7.70 -7.23 -2.88
C ASN A 50 -7.36 -8.04 -4.13
N SER A 51 -6.74 -9.20 -3.94
CA SER A 51 -6.46 -10.16 -5.02
C SER A 51 -7.71 -10.86 -5.56
N ASN A 52 -8.85 -10.79 -4.85
CA ASN A 52 -10.08 -11.43 -5.28
C ASN A 52 -10.89 -10.53 -6.25
N PRO A 53 -11.19 -11.00 -7.48
CA PRO A 53 -11.92 -10.25 -8.51
C PRO A 53 -13.31 -9.76 -8.10
N LYS A 54 -13.90 -10.33 -7.04
CA LYS A 54 -15.22 -9.91 -6.53
C LYS A 54 -15.19 -8.51 -5.90
N PHE A 55 -14.02 -7.98 -5.55
CA PHE A 55 -13.89 -6.67 -4.91
C PHE A 55 -13.52 -5.59 -5.94
N ARG A 56 -14.11 -4.40 -5.80
CA ARG A 56 -13.82 -3.27 -6.70
C ARG A 56 -12.35 -2.85 -6.73
N SER A 57 -11.61 -3.02 -5.63
CA SER A 57 -10.19 -2.68 -5.60
C SER A 57 -9.33 -3.60 -6.47
N HIS A 58 -9.79 -4.82 -6.79
CA HIS A 58 -9.04 -5.78 -7.59
C HIS A 58 -8.65 -5.26 -8.98
N GLN A 59 -9.41 -4.31 -9.53
CA GLN A 59 -9.13 -3.69 -10.83
C GLN A 59 -7.69 -3.13 -10.97
N LEU A 60 -7.03 -2.82 -9.85
CA LEU A 60 -5.66 -2.31 -9.80
C LEU A 60 -4.62 -3.34 -9.32
N TYR A 61 -5.04 -4.54 -8.90
CA TYR A 61 -4.15 -5.50 -8.25
C TYR A 61 -2.93 -5.83 -9.10
N ASP A 62 -3.13 -6.27 -10.34
CA ASP A 62 -2.04 -6.65 -11.24
C ASP A 62 -1.15 -5.46 -11.60
N ALA A 63 -1.75 -4.29 -11.84
CA ALA A 63 -1.00 -3.06 -12.14
C ALA A 63 -0.12 -2.63 -10.95
N SER A 64 -0.65 -2.71 -9.72
CA SER A 64 0.08 -2.36 -8.50
C SER A 64 1.23 -3.34 -8.23
N ILE A 65 0.97 -4.66 -8.31
CA ILE A 65 2.02 -5.67 -8.12
C ILE A 65 3.09 -5.57 -9.23
N GLY A 66 2.68 -5.33 -10.48
CA GLY A 66 3.59 -5.11 -11.60
C GLY A 66 4.50 -3.91 -11.40
N LEU A 67 3.95 -2.76 -10.98
CA LEU A 67 4.74 -1.56 -10.67
C LEU A 67 5.78 -1.85 -9.56
N ILE A 68 5.33 -2.41 -8.44
CA ILE A 68 6.20 -2.69 -7.28
C ILE A 68 7.35 -3.63 -7.66
N THR A 69 7.04 -4.71 -8.37
CA THR A 69 8.04 -5.69 -8.81
C THR A 69 8.99 -5.14 -9.88
N SER A 70 8.51 -4.29 -10.78
CA SER A 70 9.35 -3.63 -11.80
C SER A 70 10.42 -2.72 -11.20
N LEU A 71 10.16 -2.17 -10.01
CA LEU A 71 11.10 -1.35 -9.24
C LEU A 71 12.04 -2.17 -8.34
N GLY A 72 11.89 -3.49 -8.34
CA GLY A 72 12.74 -4.39 -7.55
C GLY A 72 12.29 -4.57 -6.10
N PHE A 73 11.08 -4.13 -5.74
CA PHE A 73 10.51 -4.36 -4.41
C PHE A 73 9.63 -5.62 -4.37
N GLU A 74 9.43 -6.13 -3.16
CA GLU A 74 8.46 -7.18 -2.91
C GLU A 74 7.08 -6.56 -2.62
N GLY A 75 6.06 -6.95 -3.39
CA GLY A 75 4.69 -6.46 -3.23
C GLY A 75 3.78 -7.47 -2.56
N ALA A 76 2.92 -7.00 -1.66
CA ALA A 76 1.89 -7.81 -1.04
C ALA A 76 0.55 -7.07 -0.96
N GLY A 77 -0.50 -7.66 -1.52
CA GLY A 77 -1.89 -7.21 -1.38
C GLY A 77 -2.69 -8.10 -0.42
N LYS A 78 -3.97 -7.77 -0.19
CA LYS A 78 -4.87 -8.56 0.67
C LYS A 78 -5.11 -9.95 0.06
N PRO A 79 -5.11 -11.02 0.88
CA PRO A 79 -5.08 -11.03 2.35
C PRO A 79 -3.69 -11.03 2.99
N PHE A 80 -2.62 -11.03 2.20
CA PHE A 80 -1.24 -11.19 2.69
C PHE A 80 -0.61 -9.87 3.17
N SER A 81 -1.25 -8.73 2.92
CA SER A 81 -0.83 -7.45 3.48
C SER A 81 -1.24 -7.29 4.94
N TRP A 82 -0.27 -7.49 5.84
CA TRP A 82 -0.48 -7.32 7.29
C TRP A 82 -0.88 -5.89 7.66
N ALA A 83 -0.28 -4.88 7.01
CA ALA A 83 -0.61 -3.48 7.24
C ALA A 83 -2.07 -3.13 6.86
N ALA A 84 -2.64 -3.82 5.87
CA ALA A 84 -3.97 -3.53 5.36
C ALA A 84 -5.10 -4.28 6.11
N SER A 85 -4.78 -5.36 6.82
CA SER A 85 -5.73 -6.13 7.65
C SER A 85 -5.76 -5.64 9.11
N CYS A 86 -4.61 -5.23 9.67
CA CYS A 86 -4.47 -4.86 11.08
C CYS A 86 -4.50 -3.34 11.32
N GLY A 87 -3.90 -2.55 10.42
CA GLY A 87 -3.70 -1.10 10.61
C GLY A 87 -5.00 -0.30 10.63
N ALA A 88 -6.03 -0.77 9.94
CA ALA A 88 -7.35 -0.15 9.96
C ALA A 88 -8.05 -0.25 11.33
N HIS A 89 -7.73 -1.25 12.17
CA HIS A 89 -8.45 -1.44 13.42
C HIS A 89 -7.94 -0.56 14.58
N ARG A 90 -6.67 -0.14 14.54
CA ARG A 90 -6.07 0.60 15.67
C ARG A 90 -6.30 2.12 15.62
N HIS A 91 -6.53 2.69 14.44
CA HIS A 91 -6.80 4.13 14.27
C HIS A 91 -8.29 4.46 14.07
N CYS A 92 -9.17 3.45 14.05
CA CYS A 92 -10.63 3.62 13.98
C CYS A 92 -11.32 3.48 15.35
N GLN A 93 -10.58 3.58 16.47
CA GLN A 93 -11.15 3.77 17.81
C GLN A 93 -10.80 5.15 18.35
#